data_AF-A0A812UHS5-F1
#
_entry.id   AF-A0A812UHS5-F1
#
_cell.length_a   1.000
_cell.length_b   1.000
_cell.length_c   1.000
_cell.angle_alpha   90.00
_cell.angle_beta   90.00
_cell.angle_gamma   90.00
#
_symmetry.space_group_name_H-M   'P 1'
#
loop_
_entity.id
_entity.type
_entity.pdbx_description
1 polymer ?
#
loop_
_entity_poly.entity_id
_entity_poly.type
_entity_poly.pdbx_seq_one_letter_code
_entity_poly.pdbx_strand_id
1 'polypeptide(L)'
;MTALGNRATIQQLLLHVRMNPQNFQEVDYEGLEVHLKNNFHPEYFQLLGRTPSGEKVFSLVGGLPPGVRKLRTGFAARMSVESLSIKCVGPVRPNAAEAHEDFQRLSRWRTRLSRAALLQRVSRWEGAHTIKNFRRRR
;
A
#
# COMPACT_ATOMS: atom_id res chain seq x y z
N MET A 1 11.82 -10.26 0.79
CA MET A 1 11.75 -10.22 -0.70
C MET A 1 13.14 -10.04 -1.32
N THR A 2 13.96 -9.08 -0.90
CA THR A 2 15.34 -8.92 -1.40
C THR A 2 16.19 -10.17 -1.20
N ALA A 3 16.12 -10.79 -0.02
CA ALA A 3 16.78 -12.07 0.27
C ALA A 3 16.28 -13.25 -0.59
N LEU A 4 15.13 -13.10 -1.27
CA LEU A 4 14.55 -14.08 -2.18
C LEU A 4 14.73 -13.67 -3.65
N GLY A 5 15.66 -12.76 -3.96
CA GLY A 5 15.90 -12.31 -5.34
C GLY A 5 14.75 -11.50 -5.94
N ASN A 6 13.97 -10.80 -5.09
CA ASN A 6 12.83 -9.96 -5.46
C ASN A 6 11.65 -10.68 -6.12
N ARG A 7 11.65 -12.02 -6.14
CA ARG A 7 10.56 -12.85 -6.65
C ARG A 7 10.36 -14.06 -5.74
N ALA A 8 9.12 -14.34 -5.34
CA ALA A 8 8.83 -15.48 -4.48
C ALA A 8 7.38 -15.96 -4.65
N THR A 9 7.17 -17.26 -4.48
CA THR A 9 5.84 -17.82 -4.21
C THR A 9 5.46 -17.61 -2.74
N ILE A 10 4.18 -17.83 -2.41
CA ILE A 10 3.72 -17.78 -1.00
C ILE A 10 4.46 -18.81 -0.16
N GLN A 11 4.65 -20.04 -0.69
CA GLN A 11 5.40 -21.08 0.01
C GLN A 11 6.84 -20.65 0.29
N GLN A 12 7.52 -20.06 -0.70
CA GLN A 12 8.89 -19.57 -0.51
C GLN A 12 8.96 -18.45 0.55
N LEU A 13 7.95 -17.58 0.61
CA LEU A 13 7.85 -16.54 1.65
C LEU A 13 7.66 -17.14 3.04
N LEU A 14 6.74 -18.09 3.18
CA LEU A 14 6.47 -18.77 4.45
C LEU A 14 7.69 -19.54 4.93
N LEU A 15 8.35 -20.28 4.03
CA LEU A 15 9.58 -21.00 4.33
C LEU A 15 10.68 -20.03 4.79
N HIS A 16 10.84 -18.90 4.11
CA HIS A 16 11.83 -17.90 4.50
C HIS A 16 11.59 -17.33 5.89
N VAL A 17 10.33 -17.02 6.25
CA VAL A 17 9.98 -16.51 7.58
C VAL A 17 10.18 -17.58 8.66
N ARG A 18 9.85 -18.85 8.37
CA ARG A 18 10.11 -19.98 9.27
C ARG A 18 11.60 -20.25 9.50
N MET A 19 12.42 -20.08 8.46
CA MET A 19 13.87 -20.32 8.53
C MET A 19 14.65 -19.16 9.15
N ASN A 20 14.02 -18.00 9.36
CA ASN A 20 14.69 -16.80 9.90
C ASN A 20 13.89 -16.19 11.07
N PRO A 21 13.52 -16.96 12.10
CA PRO A 21 12.65 -16.49 13.18
C PRO A 21 13.21 -15.27 13.92
N GLN A 22 14.53 -15.15 14.02
CA GLN A 22 15.21 -13.99 14.64
C GLN A 22 14.89 -12.64 13.98
N ASN A 23 14.54 -12.64 12.68
CA ASN A 23 14.20 -11.42 11.93
C ASN A 23 12.72 -11.05 12.06
N PHE A 24 11.91 -11.94 12.63
CA PHE A 24 10.46 -11.90 12.63
C PHE A 24 9.99 -12.20 14.07
N GLN A 25 10.25 -11.27 14.99
CA GLN A 25 9.82 -11.39 16.38
C GLN A 25 8.29 -11.48 16.45
N GLU A 26 7.78 -12.47 17.20
CA GLU A 26 6.35 -12.68 17.49
C GLU A 26 5.44 -12.81 16.25
N VAL A 27 5.88 -13.52 15.22
CA VAL A 27 5.01 -13.82 14.07
C VAL A 27 4.14 -15.04 14.36
N ASP A 28 2.83 -14.81 14.44
CA ASP A 28 1.83 -15.86 14.29
C ASP A 28 1.92 -16.44 12.87
N TYR A 29 2.56 -17.61 12.74
CA TYR A 29 2.82 -18.25 11.45
C TYR A 29 1.54 -18.75 10.77
N GLU A 30 0.53 -19.19 11.52
CA GLU A 30 -0.77 -19.59 10.97
C GLU A 30 -1.52 -18.35 10.49
N GLY A 31 -1.54 -17.31 11.31
CA GLY A 31 -2.06 -15.99 10.94
C GLY A 31 -1.36 -15.40 9.72
N LEU A 32 -0.04 -15.56 9.59
CA LEU A 32 0.75 -15.08 8.45
C LEU A 32 0.38 -15.82 7.16
N GLU A 33 0.21 -17.14 7.19
CA GLU A 33 -0.19 -17.91 6.02
C GLU A 33 -1.59 -17.49 5.54
N VAL A 34 -2.54 -17.38 6.46
CA VAL A 34 -3.88 -16.87 6.18
C VAL A 34 -3.80 -15.43 5.65
N HIS A 35 -2.95 -14.60 6.24
CA HIS A 35 -2.78 -13.21 5.84
C HIS A 35 -2.14 -13.10 4.45
N LEU A 36 -1.13 -13.89 4.13
CA LEU A 36 -0.50 -13.89 2.80
C LEU A 36 -1.45 -14.46 1.73
N LYS A 37 -2.21 -15.51 2.03
CA LYS A 37 -3.19 -16.07 1.07
C LYS A 37 -4.34 -15.11 0.80
N ASN A 38 -4.82 -14.39 1.82
CA ASN A 38 -6.03 -13.56 1.73
C ASN A 38 -5.75 -12.07 1.48
N ASN A 39 -4.63 -11.54 1.96
CA ASN A 39 -4.28 -10.11 1.89
C ASN A 39 -3.09 -9.87 0.96
N PHE A 40 -2.96 -10.68 -0.09
CA PHE A 40 -2.01 -10.42 -1.17
C PHE A 40 -2.45 -9.18 -1.95
N HIS A 41 -2.20 -8.01 -1.36
CA HIS A 41 -2.75 -6.76 -1.83
C HIS A 41 -1.96 -6.33 -3.08
N PRO A 42 -2.63 -6.07 -4.21
CA PRO A 42 -1.96 -5.61 -5.43
C PRO A 42 -1.27 -4.23 -5.28
N GLU A 43 -1.45 -3.59 -4.13
CA GLU A 43 -0.74 -2.37 -3.73
C GLU A 43 0.73 -2.61 -3.41
N TYR A 44 1.09 -3.79 -2.88
CA TYR A 44 2.45 -4.10 -2.42
C TYR A 44 3.13 -5.15 -3.29
N PHE A 45 2.33 -6.01 -3.94
CA PHE A 45 2.85 -7.10 -4.73
C PHE A 45 2.31 -7.12 -6.15
N GLN A 46 3.20 -7.45 -7.09
CA GLN A 46 2.89 -7.68 -8.49
C GLN A 46 2.97 -9.18 -8.80
N LEU A 47 1.92 -9.72 -9.41
CA LEU A 47 1.95 -11.06 -9.99
C LEU A 47 2.85 -11.05 -11.23
N LEU A 48 3.93 -11.84 -11.19
CA LEU A 48 4.85 -12.01 -12.32
C LEU A 48 4.47 -13.18 -13.24
N GLY A 49 3.73 -14.16 -12.71
CA GLY A 49 3.34 -15.33 -13.47
C GLY A 49 3.02 -16.52 -12.55
N ARG A 50 3.14 -17.73 -13.10
CA ARG A 50 2.98 -18.97 -12.34
C ARG A 50 4.19 -19.88 -12.53
N THR A 51 4.51 -20.70 -11.52
CA THR A 51 5.46 -21.81 -11.64
C THR A 51 4.88 -22.90 -12.54
N PRO A 52 5.69 -23.88 -13.01
CA PRO A 52 5.19 -25.05 -13.72
C PRO A 52 4.17 -25.86 -12.90
N SER A 53 4.29 -25.85 -11.58
CA SER A 53 3.33 -26.44 -10.63
C SER A 53 2.04 -25.62 -10.44
N GLY A 54 1.92 -24.46 -11.09
CA GLY A 54 0.73 -23.60 -11.05
C GLY A 54 0.71 -22.57 -9.92
N GLU A 55 1.75 -22.49 -9.10
CA GLU A 55 1.83 -21.52 -7.99
C GLU A 55 2.07 -20.10 -8.50
N LYS A 56 1.39 -19.12 -7.90
CA LYS A 56 1.59 -17.71 -8.25
C LYS A 56 2.96 -17.22 -7.78
N VAL A 57 3.73 -16.62 -8.70
CA VAL A 57 5.01 -15.98 -8.41
C VAL A 57 4.79 -14.48 -8.30
N PHE A 58 5.24 -13.91 -7.19
CA PHE A 58 5.03 -12.51 -6.89
C PHE A 58 6.36 -11.78 -6.73
N SER A 59 6.37 -10.50 -7.09
CA SER A 59 7.43 -9.56 -6.72
C SER A 59 6.84 -8.45 -5.86
N LEU A 60 7.70 -7.68 -5.19
CA LEU A 60 7.27 -6.37 -4.73
C LEU A 60 6.98 -5.53 -5.97
N VAL A 61 5.88 -4.77 -5.96
CA VAL A 61 5.74 -3.68 -6.94
C VAL A 61 6.96 -2.79 -6.74
N GLY A 62 7.82 -2.68 -7.76
CA GLY A 62 9.05 -1.89 -7.69
C GLY A 62 8.76 -0.54 -7.04
N GLY A 63 9.57 -0.21 -6.01
CA GLY A 63 9.39 0.85 -5.02
C GLY A 63 8.44 1.97 -5.43
N LEU A 64 7.14 1.78 -5.17
CA LEU A 64 6.20 2.88 -5.27
C LEU A 64 6.68 3.99 -4.34
N PRO A 65 6.76 5.24 -4.80
CA PRO A 65 7.18 6.33 -3.95
C PRO A 65 6.30 6.38 -2.68
N PRO A 66 6.86 6.77 -1.52
CA PRO A 66 6.10 6.88 -0.29
C PRO A 66 4.81 7.67 -0.51
N GLY A 67 3.72 7.17 0.07
CA GLY A 67 2.41 7.79 -0.05
C GLY A 67 1.72 7.63 -1.41
N VAL A 68 2.30 6.92 -2.37
CA VAL A 68 1.64 6.57 -3.65
C VAL A 68 1.01 5.19 -3.54
N ARG A 69 -0.15 5.02 -4.19
CA ARG A 69 -0.86 3.74 -4.30
C ARG A 69 -1.22 3.45 -5.75
N LYS A 70 -0.99 2.22 -6.17
CA LYS A 70 -1.47 1.71 -7.46
C LYS A 70 -2.96 1.37 -7.35
N LEU A 71 -3.74 1.87 -8.30
CA LEU A 71 -5.15 1.59 -8.50
C LEU A 71 -5.34 0.78 -9.79
N ARG A 72 -6.57 0.32 -10.06
CA ARG A 72 -6.89 -0.41 -11.30
C ARG A 72 -6.60 0.41 -12.55
N THR A 73 -6.81 1.72 -12.50
CA THR A 73 -6.76 2.65 -13.65
C THR A 73 -5.59 3.62 -13.61
N GLY A 74 -4.66 3.48 -12.65
CA GLY A 74 -3.53 4.41 -12.51
C GLY A 74 -2.90 4.39 -11.12
N PHE A 75 -2.43 5.55 -10.67
CA PHE A 75 -1.75 5.75 -9.39
C PHE A 75 -2.34 6.95 -8.68
N ALA A 76 -2.45 6.92 -7.36
CA ALA A 76 -2.95 8.06 -6.59
C ALA A 76 -2.13 8.27 -5.32
N ALA A 77 -1.96 9.53 -4.94
CA ALA A 77 -1.43 9.90 -3.64
C ALA A 77 -2.43 9.53 -2.54
N ARG A 78 -1.96 9.05 -1.40
CA ARG A 78 -2.78 8.73 -0.23
C ARG A 78 -2.06 9.15 1.05
N MET A 79 -2.75 9.96 1.86
CA MET A 79 -2.22 10.47 3.12
C MET A 79 -3.25 10.29 4.24
N SER A 80 -2.81 9.72 5.36
CA SER A 80 -3.65 9.57 6.56
C SER A 80 -3.67 10.87 7.36
N VAL A 81 -4.85 11.27 7.81
CA VAL A 81 -5.08 12.29 8.84
C VAL A 81 -5.55 11.54 10.09
N GLU A 82 -4.60 10.93 10.80
CA GLU A 82 -4.83 9.93 11.86
C GLU A 82 -5.82 10.40 12.93
N SER A 83 -5.69 11.66 13.36
CA SER A 83 -6.57 12.29 14.35
C SER A 83 -8.05 12.31 13.96
N LEU A 84 -8.39 12.13 12.68
CA LEU A 84 -9.76 12.15 12.17
C LEU A 84 -10.21 10.79 11.60
N SER A 85 -9.34 9.76 11.59
CA SER A 85 -9.61 8.50 10.88
C SER A 85 -10.00 8.71 9.41
N ILE A 86 -9.50 9.78 8.78
CA ILE A 86 -9.75 10.14 7.38
C ILE A 86 -8.46 9.94 6.57
N LYS A 87 -8.61 9.48 5.34
CA LYS A 87 -7.53 9.48 4.34
C LYS A 87 -7.85 10.48 3.25
N CYS A 88 -6.92 11.37 2.97
CA CYS A 88 -6.96 12.23 1.79
C CYS A 88 -6.34 11.47 0.62
N VAL A 89 -7.03 11.46 -0.52
CA VAL A 89 -6.61 10.79 -1.75
C VAL A 89 -6.50 11.86 -2.83
N GLY A 90 -5.33 11.93 -3.47
CA GLY A 90 -5.11 12.82 -4.62
C GLY A 90 -5.79 12.29 -5.90
N PRO A 91 -5.69 13.03 -7.00
CA PRO A 91 -6.21 12.59 -8.29
C PRO A 91 -5.55 11.29 -8.76
N VAL A 92 -6.24 10.56 -9.65
CA VAL A 92 -5.67 9.39 -10.31
C VAL A 92 -4.79 9.86 -11.46
N ARG A 93 -3.53 9.43 -11.45
CA ARG A 93 -2.49 9.74 -12.42
C ARG A 93 -2.10 8.53 -13.26
N PRO A 94 -1.64 8.72 -14.50
CA PRO A 94 -1.16 7.63 -15.34
C PRO A 94 0.13 6.98 -14.81
N ASN A 95 0.95 7.72 -14.05
CA ASN A 95 2.24 7.22 -13.55
C ASN A 95 2.46 7.56 -12.06
N ALA A 96 3.41 6.85 -11.45
CA ALA A 96 3.72 6.97 -10.02
C ALA A 96 4.47 8.26 -9.65
N ALA A 97 5.18 8.88 -10.60
CA ALA A 97 5.94 10.10 -10.37
C ALA A 97 4.99 11.30 -10.17
N GLU A 98 3.99 11.47 -11.03
CA GLU A 98 2.95 12.49 -10.88
C GLU A 98 2.15 12.29 -9.59
N ALA A 99 1.78 11.04 -9.28
CA ALA A 99 1.10 10.73 -8.02
C ALA A 99 1.99 11.03 -6.79
N HIS A 100 3.32 10.97 -6.93
CA HIS A 100 4.23 11.34 -5.86
C HIS A 100 4.31 12.85 -5.66
N GLU A 101 4.30 13.64 -6.73
CA GLU A 101 4.20 15.11 -6.63
C GLU A 101 2.91 15.53 -5.91
N ASP A 102 1.80 14.87 -6.22
CA ASP A 102 0.52 15.05 -5.53
C ASP A 102 0.64 14.70 -4.03
N PHE A 103 1.39 13.65 -3.68
CA PHE A 103 1.67 13.30 -2.28
C PHE A 103 2.52 14.35 -1.57
N GLN A 104 3.53 14.92 -2.24
CA GLN A 104 4.32 16.04 -1.69
C GLN A 104 3.45 17.28 -1.48
N ARG A 105 2.48 17.54 -2.38
CA ARG A 105 1.51 18.63 -2.23
C ARG A 105 0.61 18.41 -1.02
N LEU A 106 0.04 17.21 -0.86
CA LEU A 106 -0.73 16.83 0.33
C LEU A 106 0.08 16.98 1.62
N SER A 107 1.33 16.52 1.62
CA SER A 107 2.22 16.62 2.77
C SER A 107 2.48 18.08 3.16
N ARG A 108 2.78 18.94 2.18
CA ARG A 108 2.94 20.39 2.39
C ARG A 108 1.68 21.04 2.95
N TRP A 109 0.51 20.64 2.48
CA TRP A 109 -0.75 21.15 3.03
C TRP A 109 -0.98 20.67 4.45
N ARG A 110 -0.68 19.40 4.77
CA ARG A 110 -0.83 18.87 6.13
C ARG A 110 -0.01 19.64 7.15
N THR A 111 1.19 20.07 6.78
CA THR A 111 2.08 20.83 7.68
C THR A 111 1.69 22.30 7.81
N ARG A 112 0.92 22.86 6.86
CA ARG A 112 0.63 24.31 6.79
C ARG A 112 -0.81 24.68 7.11
N LEU A 113 -1.75 23.76 6.91
CA LEU A 113 -3.18 24.01 7.06
C LEU A 113 -3.72 23.34 8.31
N SER A 114 -4.74 23.97 8.91
CA SER A 114 -5.59 23.28 9.88
C SER A 114 -6.28 22.09 9.22
N ARG A 115 -6.73 21.12 10.03
CA ARG A 115 -7.39 19.91 9.51
C ARG A 115 -8.61 20.23 8.67
N ALA A 116 -9.47 21.15 9.12
CA ALA A 116 -10.66 21.57 8.38
C ALA A 116 -10.28 22.24 7.05
N ALA A 117 -9.27 23.11 7.05
CA ALA A 117 -8.77 23.76 5.85
C ALA A 117 -8.14 22.76 4.87
N LEU A 118 -7.41 21.76 5.36
CA LEU A 118 -6.89 20.67 4.53
C LEU A 118 -8.01 19.90 3.83
N LEU A 119 -9.05 19.50 4.56
CA LEU A 119 -10.17 18.76 3.99
C LEU A 119 -10.92 19.59 2.93
N GLN A 120 -11.18 20.87 3.21
CA GLN A 120 -11.78 21.78 2.22
C GLN A 120 -10.89 22.01 1.00
N ARG A 121 -9.57 22.07 1.19
CA ARG A 121 -8.59 22.21 0.10
C ARG A 121 -8.64 20.97 -0.80
N VAL A 122 -8.67 19.77 -0.21
CA VAL A 122 -8.76 18.51 -0.94
C VAL A 122 -10.09 18.39 -1.68
N SER A 123 -11.22 18.79 -1.09
CA SER A 123 -12.52 18.71 -1.76
C SER A 123 -12.65 19.63 -2.97
N ARG A 124 -11.85 20.71 -3.02
CA ARG A 124 -11.77 21.62 -4.18
C ARG A 124 -10.72 21.21 -5.21
N TRP A 125 -9.94 20.17 -4.93
CA TRP A 125 -8.92 19.69 -5.86
C TRP A 125 -9.54 18.65 -6.80
N GLU A 126 -9.62 19.01 -8.08
CA GLU A 126 -10.22 18.17 -9.11
C GLU A 126 -9.66 16.74 -9.13
N GLY A 127 -10.56 15.74 -9.07
CA GLY A 127 -10.22 14.32 -9.03
C GLY A 127 -9.76 13.79 -7.67
N ALA A 128 -9.50 14.66 -6.68
CA ALA A 128 -9.15 14.27 -5.33
C ALA A 128 -10.41 13.99 -4.48
N HIS A 129 -10.28 13.17 -3.44
CA HIS A 129 -11.38 12.86 -2.53
C HIS A 129 -10.89 12.44 -1.14
N THR A 130 -11.80 12.33 -0.19
CA THR A 130 -11.51 11.86 1.18
C THR A 130 -12.25 10.58 1.49
N ILE A 131 -11.58 9.62 2.11
CA ILE A 131 -12.14 8.35 2.55
C ILE A 131 -12.20 8.34 4.07
N LYS A 132 -13.38 8.12 4.65
CA LYS A 132 -13.54 7.88 6.09
C LYS A 132 -13.26 6.40 6.37
N ASN A 133 -12.31 6.10 7.25
CA ASN A 133 -12.18 4.75 7.79
C ASN A 133 -13.26 4.58 8.87
N PHE A 134 -14.42 4.05 8.51
CA PHE A 134 -15.32 3.53 9.53
C PHE A 134 -14.68 2.27 10.09
N ARG A 135 -14.16 2.33 11.32
CA ARG A 135 -13.92 1.11 12.08
C ARG A 135 -15.28 0.45 12.24
N ARG A 136 -15.55 -0.64 11.51
CA ARG A 136 -16.64 -1.55 11.86
C ARG A 136 -16.36 -2.00 13.29
N ARG A 137 -17.09 -1.44 14.26
CA ARG A 137 -17.17 -2.03 15.60
C ARG A 137 -17.77 -3.42 15.38
N ARG A 138 -16.93 -4.44 15.49
CA ARG A 138 -17.41 -5.79 15.76
C ARG A 138 -17.85 -5.85 17.22
#